data_AF-A0A3D1A4G2-F1
#
_entry.id   AF-A0A3D1A4G2-F1
#
_cell.length_a   1.000
_cell.length_b   1.000
_cell.length_c   1.000
_cell.angle_alpha   90.00
_cell.angle_beta   90.00
_cell.angle_gamma   90.00
#
_symmetry.space_group_name_H-M   'P 1'
#
loop_
_entity.id
_entity.type
_entity.pdbx_description
1 polymer ?
#
loop_
_entity_poly.entity_id
_entity_poly.type
_entity_poly.pdbx_seq_one_letter_code
_entity_poly.pdbx_strand_id
1 'polypeptide(L)'
;MTSLLIFLAAAVHLGAFISYPQSGKFGPTFLYISILLWTALAVMLNRALANASRENKAFVAVAFALVCAFSALSFLPQKDGVNPLRKLAAGQYPAGPDFYFGLLRLGIDAPALRPPPQREKPL
;
A
#
# COMPACT_ATOMS: atom_id res chain seq x y z
N MET A 1 5.95 -6.62 -19.71
CA MET A 1 6.12 -5.49 -18.78
C MET A 1 4.82 -5.16 -18.03
N THR A 2 3.66 -5.17 -18.68
CA THR A 2 2.36 -4.97 -17.99
C THR A 2 2.19 -5.76 -16.70
N SER A 3 2.43 -7.08 -16.72
CA SER A 3 2.26 -7.94 -15.52
C SER A 3 3.16 -7.50 -14.36
N LEU A 4 4.37 -7.03 -14.66
CA LEU A 4 5.28 -6.48 -13.64
C LEU A 4 4.71 -5.20 -13.04
N LEU A 5 4.21 -4.27 -13.87
CA LEU A 5 3.62 -3.02 -13.39
C LEU A 5 2.37 -3.27 -12.53
N ILE A 6 1.50 -4.19 -12.96
CA ILE A 6 0.30 -4.58 -12.19
C ILE A 6 0.72 -5.19 -10.85
N PHE A 7 1.70 -6.09 -10.85
CA PHE A 7 2.22 -6.69 -9.63
C PHE A 7 2.81 -5.62 -8.68
N LEU A 8 3.62 -4.69 -9.20
CA LEU A 8 4.18 -3.60 -8.40
C LEU A 8 3.08 -2.72 -7.80
N ALA A 9 2.08 -2.33 -8.58
CA ALA A 9 0.95 -1.55 -8.08
C ALA A 9 0.20 -2.30 -6.97
N ALA A 10 -0.14 -3.57 -7.19
CA ALA A 10 -0.84 -4.38 -6.21
C ALA A 10 -0.03 -4.57 -4.93
N ALA A 11 1.24 -4.94 -5.05
CA ALA A 11 2.13 -5.16 -3.91
C ALA A 11 2.31 -3.89 -3.06
N VAL A 12 2.51 -2.73 -3.71
CA VAL A 12 2.69 -1.46 -3.01
C VAL A 12 1.41 -1.02 -2.29
N HIS A 13 0.25 -1.09 -2.96
CA HIS A 13 -1.01 -0.66 -2.36
C HIS A 13 -1.47 -1.61 -1.25
N LEU A 14 -1.31 -2.92 -1.46
CA LEU A 14 -1.59 -3.92 -0.44
C LEU A 14 -0.65 -3.77 0.75
N GLY A 15 0.65 -3.57 0.49
CA GLY A 15 1.64 -3.31 1.53
C GLY A 15 1.28 -2.09 2.36
N ALA A 16 0.95 -0.96 1.74
CA ALA A 16 0.49 0.24 2.45
C ALA A 16 -0.80 -0.01 3.25
N PHE A 17 -1.76 -0.74 2.68
CA PHE A 17 -3.03 -1.07 3.34
C PHE A 17 -2.83 -1.94 4.60
N ILE A 18 -1.91 -2.90 4.56
CA ILE A 18 -1.56 -3.76 5.70
C ILE A 18 -0.77 -2.96 6.74
N SER A 19 0.24 -2.21 6.29
CA SER A 19 1.12 -1.41 7.16
C SER A 19 0.40 -0.30 7.92
N TYR A 20 -0.68 0.25 7.36
CA TYR A 20 -1.45 1.35 7.97
C TYR A 20 -2.92 0.94 8.16
N PRO A 21 -3.20 0.06 9.14
CA PRO A 21 -4.50 -0.60 9.31
C PRO A 21 -5.62 0.35 9.75
N GLN A 22 -5.28 1.55 10.19
CA GLN A 22 -6.19 2.56 10.71
C GLN A 22 -7.00 3.28 9.61
N SER A 23 -7.16 2.68 8.44
CA SER A 23 -7.85 3.27 7.28
C SER A 23 -9.38 3.27 7.36
N GLY A 24 -9.94 2.61 8.38
CA GLY A 24 -11.38 2.58 8.60
C GLY A 24 -12.17 1.89 7.48
N LYS A 25 -13.45 2.26 7.35
CA LYS A 25 -14.40 1.62 6.43
C LYS A 25 -14.06 1.81 4.95
N PHE A 26 -13.36 2.90 4.62
CA PHE A 26 -13.01 3.23 3.23
C PHE A 26 -11.69 2.60 2.76
N GLY A 27 -10.91 2.00 3.67
CA GLY A 27 -9.65 1.35 3.30
C GLY A 27 -9.79 0.28 2.21
N PRO A 28 -10.72 -0.70 2.35
CA PRO A 28 -10.90 -1.73 1.33
C PRO A 28 -11.36 -1.15 -0.01
N THR A 29 -12.30 -0.20 0.02
CA THR A 29 -12.77 0.51 -1.19
C THR A 29 -11.61 1.22 -1.90
N PHE A 30 -10.77 1.94 -1.14
CA PHE A 30 -9.56 2.56 -1.69
C PHE A 30 -8.65 1.53 -2.33
N LEU A 31 -8.38 0.40 -1.67
CA LEU A 31 -7.50 -0.65 -2.19
C LEU A 31 -8.01 -1.20 -3.54
N TYR A 32 -9.29 -1.56 -3.62
CA TYR A 32 -9.87 -2.10 -4.86
C TYR A 32 -9.88 -1.07 -6.00
N ILE A 33 -10.34 0.15 -5.73
CA ILE A 33 -10.38 1.22 -6.75
C ILE A 33 -8.97 1.56 -7.21
N SER A 34 -8.01 1.67 -6.29
CA SER A 34 -6.64 2.01 -6.63
C SER A 34 -6.00 0.91 -7.49
N ILE A 35 -6.12 -0.37 -7.10
CA ILE A 35 -5.58 -1.48 -7.90
C ILE A 35 -6.18 -1.49 -9.31
N LEU A 36 -7.49 -1.27 -9.46
CA LEU A 36 -8.15 -1.18 -10.76
C LEU A 36 -7.58 -0.03 -11.61
N LEU A 37 -7.47 1.17 -11.02
CA LEU A 37 -6.94 2.36 -11.68
C LEU A 37 -5.49 2.15 -12.15
N TRP A 38 -4.63 1.65 -11.26
CA TRP A 38 -3.22 1.40 -11.58
C TRP A 38 -3.03 0.26 -12.58
N THR A 39 -3.92 -0.73 -12.59
CA THR A 39 -3.95 -1.78 -13.61
C THR A 39 -4.28 -1.19 -14.98
N ALA A 40 -5.30 -0.34 -15.09
CA ALA A 40 -5.64 0.33 -16.34
C ALA A 40 -4.46 1.19 -16.85
N LEU A 41 -3.84 1.98 -15.97
CA LEU A 41 -2.66 2.77 -16.31
C LEU A 41 -1.48 1.90 -16.75
N ALA A 42 -1.21 0.77 -16.09
CA ALA A 42 -0.17 -0.17 -16.48
C ALA A 42 -0.36 -0.71 -17.90
N VAL A 43 -1.61 -1.03 -18.28
CA VAL A 43 -1.96 -1.46 -19.63
C VAL A 43 -1.69 -0.35 -20.66
N MET A 44 -2.10 0.88 -20.36
CA MET A 44 -1.88 2.04 -21.23
C MET A 44 -0.38 2.36 -21.40
N LEU A 45 0.39 2.37 -20.30
CA LEU A 45 1.83 2.60 -20.33
C LEU A 45 2.56 1.54 -21.14
N ASN A 46 2.18 0.26 -21.00
CA ASN A 46 2.80 -0.80 -21.80
C ASN A 46 2.56 -0.60 -23.30
N ARG A 47 1.37 -0.12 -23.71
CA ARG A 47 1.09 0.24 -25.11
C ARG A 47 1.92 1.43 -25.58
N ALA A 48 1.99 2.49 -24.78
CA ALA A 48 2.78 3.68 -25.10
C ALA A 48 4.28 3.38 -25.24
N LEU A 49 4.79 2.40 -24.50
CA LEU A 49 6.19 2.00 -24.50
C LEU A 49 6.51 0.83 -25.43
N ALA A 50 5.61 0.44 -26.35
CA ALA A 50 5.81 -0.73 -27.21
C ALA A 50 7.19 -0.71 -27.90
N ASN A 51 7.56 0.43 -28.46
CA ASN A 51 8.80 0.65 -29.22
C ASN A 51 9.94 1.25 -28.39
N ALA A 52 9.76 1.42 -27.07
CA ALA A 52 10.81 1.96 -26.22
C ALA A 52 11.92 0.92 -25.98
N SER A 53 13.15 1.43 -25.78
CA SER A 53 14.31 0.60 -25.41
C SER A 53 14.11 -0.07 -24.04
N ARG A 54 14.91 -1.08 -23.74
CA ARG A 54 14.83 -1.81 -22.46
C ARG A 54 15.13 -0.91 -21.27
N GLU A 55 16.09 0.01 -21.42
CA GLU A 55 16.50 0.96 -20.39
C GLU A 55 15.35 1.92 -20.08
N ASN A 56 14.69 2.47 -21.10
CA ASN A 56 13.54 3.34 -20.93
C ASN A 56 12.37 2.62 -20.26
N LYS A 57 12.13 1.36 -20.63
CA LYS A 57 11.13 0.49 -20.02
C LYS A 57 11.42 0.26 -18.53
N ALA A 58 12.67 0.00 -18.17
CA ALA A 58 13.10 -0.16 -16.78
C ALA A 58 12.95 1.14 -15.97
N PHE A 59 13.39 2.26 -16.54
CA PHE A 59 13.22 3.58 -15.93
C PHE A 59 11.74 3.88 -15.63
N VAL A 60 10.85 3.65 -16.59
CA VAL A 60 9.41 3.86 -16.38
C VAL A 60 8.86 2.91 -15.31
N ALA A 61 9.31 1.65 -15.24
CA ALA A 61 8.88 0.74 -14.19
C ALA A 61 9.28 1.23 -12.78
N VAL A 62 10.49 1.78 -12.63
CA VAL A 62 10.95 2.39 -11.37
C VAL A 62 10.11 3.62 -11.04
N ALA A 63 9.95 4.54 -12.00
CA ALA A 63 9.13 5.73 -11.81
C ALA A 63 7.68 5.37 -11.45
N PHE A 64 7.10 4.39 -12.12
CA PHE A 64 5.77 3.87 -11.84
C PHE A 64 5.64 3.34 -10.41
N ALA A 65 6.62 2.56 -9.94
CA ALA A 65 6.63 2.05 -8.56
C ALA A 65 6.71 3.17 -7.53
N LEU A 66 7.55 4.20 -7.77
CA LEU A 66 7.66 5.36 -6.90
C LEU A 66 6.36 6.17 -6.84
N VAL A 67 5.71 6.40 -7.98
CA VAL A 67 4.42 7.10 -8.02
C VAL A 67 3.33 6.26 -7.35
N CYS A 68 3.32 4.92 -7.52
CA CYS A 68 2.42 4.05 -6.77
C CYS A 68 2.64 4.18 -5.26
N ALA A 69 3.89 4.17 -4.80
CA ALA A 69 4.22 4.29 -3.38
C ALA A 69 3.77 5.65 -2.83
N PHE A 70 4.09 6.73 -3.54
CA PHE A 70 3.62 8.07 -3.19
C PHE A 70 2.09 8.12 -3.12
N SER A 71 1.39 7.64 -4.16
CA SER A 71 -0.07 7.62 -4.21
C SER A 71 -0.69 6.83 -3.06
N ALA A 72 -0.20 5.60 -2.83
CA ALA A 72 -0.67 4.75 -1.73
C ALA A 72 -0.50 5.44 -0.38
N LEU A 73 0.66 6.07 -0.12
CA LEU A 73 0.96 6.71 1.16
C LEU A 73 0.31 8.09 1.33
N SER A 74 0.02 8.80 0.24
CA SER A 74 -0.62 10.12 0.30
C SER A 74 -2.14 10.04 0.39
N PHE A 75 -2.76 9.05 -0.26
CA PHE A 75 -4.22 8.99 -0.44
C PHE A 75 -4.91 7.86 0.31
N LEU A 76 -4.18 6.91 0.91
CA LEU A 76 -4.81 5.90 1.77
C LEU A 76 -5.54 6.61 2.93
N PRO A 77 -6.88 6.47 3.04
CA PRO A 77 -7.62 7.12 4.10
C PRO A 77 -7.11 6.64 5.46
N GLN A 78 -7.14 7.50 6.47
CA GLN A 78 -6.78 7.17 7.86
C GLN A 78 -7.81 7.81 8.80
N LYS A 79 -8.20 7.11 9.86
CA LYS A 79 -9.20 7.55 10.83
C LYS A 79 -8.81 8.82 11.58
N ASP A 80 -7.52 9.03 11.79
CA ASP A 80 -6.94 10.20 12.43
C ASP A 80 -6.78 11.41 11.48
N GLY A 81 -7.11 11.25 10.20
CA GLY A 81 -6.95 12.29 9.18
C GLY A 81 -5.49 12.56 8.78
N VAL A 82 -4.52 11.81 9.30
CA VAL A 82 -3.10 11.96 8.98
C VAL A 82 -2.70 10.87 8.00
N ASN A 83 -2.35 11.24 6.77
CA ASN A 83 -1.95 10.26 5.77
C ASN A 83 -0.64 9.52 6.15
N PRO A 84 -0.46 8.27 5.67
CA PRO A 84 0.76 7.50 5.95
C PRO A 84 2.06 8.20 5.59
N LEU A 85 2.10 9.00 4.52
CA LEU A 85 3.30 9.72 4.12
C LEU A 85 3.75 10.73 5.19
N ARG A 86 2.81 11.44 5.82
CA ARG A 86 3.10 12.33 6.95
C ARG A 86 3.56 11.56 8.19
N LYS A 87 2.97 10.38 8.45
CA LYS A 87 3.41 9.50 9.54
C LYS A 87 4.88 9.08 9.35
N LEU A 88 5.25 8.66 8.15
CA LEU A 88 6.64 8.33 7.80
C LEU A 88 7.58 9.52 7.98
N ALA A 89 7.20 10.70 7.48
CA ALA A 89 8.00 11.91 7.64
C ALA A 89 8.19 12.31 9.11
N ALA A 90 7.22 11.98 9.98
CA ALA A 90 7.31 12.17 11.42
C ALA A 90 8.05 11.04 12.17
N GLY A 91 8.65 10.08 11.45
CA GLY A 91 9.34 8.92 12.05
C GLY A 91 8.40 7.88 12.65
N GLN A 92 7.10 7.93 12.35
CA GLN A 92 6.11 6.95 12.79
C GLN A 92 6.03 5.83 11.77
N TYR A 93 6.84 4.80 11.99
CA TYR A 93 6.87 3.60 11.16
C TYR A 93 5.88 2.54 11.68
N PRO A 94 5.29 1.72 10.79
CA PRO A 94 4.47 0.58 11.17
C PRO A 94 5.24 -0.39 12.08
N ALA A 95 4.59 -0.87 13.14
CA ALA A 95 5.12 -1.87 14.04
C ALA A 95 4.41 -3.22 13.87
N GLY A 96 4.92 -4.27 14.52
CA GLY A 96 4.33 -5.63 14.49
C GLY A 96 2.80 -5.65 14.71
N PRO A 97 2.25 -4.95 15.71
CA PRO A 97 0.80 -4.87 15.92
C PRO A 97 0.05 -4.24 14.74
N ASP A 98 0.62 -3.26 14.04
CA ASP A 98 -0.02 -2.64 12.88
C ASP A 98 -0.18 -3.67 11.75
N PHE A 99 0.87 -4.44 11.47
CA PHE A 99 0.82 -5.54 10.50
C PHE A 99 -0.19 -6.61 10.91
N TYR A 100 -0.27 -6.97 12.19
CA TYR A 100 -1.26 -7.92 12.69
C TYR A 100 -2.69 -7.46 12.38
N PHE A 101 -3.05 -6.22 12.75
CA PHE A 101 -4.38 -5.70 12.46
C PHE A 101 -4.63 -5.54 10.96
N GLY A 102 -3.61 -5.19 10.17
CA GLY A 102 -3.69 -5.11 8.72
C GLY A 102 -3.99 -6.45 8.07
N LEU A 103 -3.27 -7.50 8.46
CA LEU A 103 -3.48 -8.88 7.99
C LEU A 103 -4.83 -9.44 8.42
N LEU A 104 -5.25 -9.14 9.66
CA LEU A 104 -6.55 -9.58 10.17
C LEU A 104 -7.72 -9.05 9.32
N ARG A 105 -7.59 -7.84 8.75
CA ARG A 105 -8.59 -7.28 7.82
C ARG A 105 -8.69 -8.01 6.49
N LEU A 106 -7.66 -8.80 6.15
CA LEU A 106 -7.65 -9.70 5.00
C LEU A 106 -8.08 -11.13 5.39
N GLY A 107 -8.47 -11.35 6.66
CA GLY A 107 -8.81 -12.67 7.18
C GLY A 107 -7.58 -13.53 7.54
N ILE A 108 -6.39 -12.95 7.60
CA ILE A 108 -5.15 -13.66 7.93
C ILE A 108 -4.82 -13.42 9.40
N ASP A 109 -4.98 -14.45 10.25
CA ASP A 109 -4.47 -14.42 11.62
C ASP A 109 -2.98 -14.76 11.61
N ALA A 110 -2.15 -13.83 12.11
CA ALA A 110 -0.70 -14.00 12.23
C ALA A 110 -0.29 -13.91 13.71
N PRO A 111 -0.42 -14.99 14.50
CA PRO A 111 -0.25 -14.95 15.96
C PRO A 111 1.11 -14.41 16.42
N ALA A 112 2.16 -14.60 15.63
CA ALA A 112 3.51 -14.10 15.92
C ALA A 112 3.60 -12.56 15.98
N LEU A 113 2.66 -11.84 15.37
CA LEU A 113 2.59 -10.38 15.36
C LEU A 113 1.56 -9.82 16.35
N ARG A 114 0.85 -10.70 17.07
CA ARG A 114 -0.22 -10.32 17.98
C ARG A 114 0.34 -9.42 19.10
N PRO A 115 -0.26 -8.25 19.37
CA PRO A 115 0.18 -7.41 20.48
C PRO A 115 0.04 -8.16 21.81
N PRO A 116 0.95 -7.94 22.77
CA PRO A 116 0.83 -8.54 24.09
C PRO A 116 -0.48 -8.09 24.77
N PRO A 117 -1.07 -8.91 25.65
CA PRO A 117 -2.25 -8.53 26.41
C PRO A 117 -1.96 -7.23 27.16
N GLN A 118 -2.80 -6.21 26.96
CA GLN A 118 -2.70 -5.00 27.78
C GLN A 118 -3.02 -5.40 29.21
N ARG A 119 -2.03 -5.30 30.11
CA ARG A 119 -2.28 -5.43 31.55
C ARG A 119 -3.28 -4.33 31.92
N GLU A 120 -4.44 -4.71 32.42
CA GLU A 120 -5.42 -3.78 32.96
C GLU A 120 -4.71 -2.88 33.96
N LYS A 121 -4.69 -1.57 33.70
CA LYS A 121 -4.25 -0.60 34.71
C LYS A 121 -5.32 -0.64 35.80
N PRO A 122 -4.97 -0.93 37.07
CA PRO A 122 -5.93 -0.76 38.15
C PRO A 122 -6.37 0.71 38.16
N LEU A 123 -7.70 0.89 38.22
CA LEU A 123 -8.39 2.18 38.28
C LEU A 123 -7.93 3.02 39.48
#